data_AF-A0A410TSV1-F1
#
_entry.id   AF-A0A410TSV1-F1
#
_cell.length_a   1.000
_cell.length_b   1.000
_cell.length_c   1.000
_cell.angle_alpha   90.00
_cell.angle_beta   90.00
_cell.angle_gamma   90.00
#
_symmetry.space_group_name_H-M   'P 1'
#
loop_
_entity.id
_entity.type
_entity.pdbx_description
1 polymer ?
#
loop_
_entity_poly.entity_id
_entity_poly.type
_entity_poly.pdbx_seq_one_letter_code
_entity_poly.pdbx_strand_id
1 'polypeptide(L)'
;MSAPSRSDVPPTSIGVDLREEGIVVEYLDGRTTLYRGVPESTEGSVTAGPGKETHVLVTDPTETEGVMTYVNDYKTDDEILEDSGVGRVIVDDGERDEVFPGVIVGREGQRNEVVADPETAGGRVFVFVEDGWTEGSYEIVEGPDDGLDAHR
;
A
#
# COMPACT_ATOMS: atom_id res chain seq x y z
N MET A 1 22.68 5.47 -19.21
CA MET A 1 21.72 5.03 -18.18
C MET A 1 21.08 6.31 -17.66
N SER A 2 19.83 6.59 -18.05
CA SER A 2 19.08 7.69 -17.42
C SER A 2 18.96 7.38 -15.93
N ALA A 3 19.03 8.40 -15.08
CA ALA A 3 18.66 8.20 -13.69
C ALA A 3 17.19 7.73 -13.66
N PRO A 4 16.83 6.77 -12.79
CA PRO A 4 15.44 6.38 -12.63
C PRO A 4 14.64 7.65 -12.36
N SER A 5 13.59 7.88 -13.15
CA SER A 5 12.59 8.87 -12.78
C SER A 5 12.04 8.44 -11.42
N ARG A 6 11.98 9.36 -10.47
CA ARG A 6 11.42 9.11 -9.13
C ARG A 6 10.08 9.81 -9.06
N SER A 7 9.17 9.35 -9.92
CA SER A 7 7.84 9.92 -10.14
C SER A 7 6.75 9.06 -9.53
N ASP A 8 5.56 9.62 -9.41
CA ASP A 8 4.39 8.79 -9.16
C ASP A 8 4.10 7.89 -10.37
N VAL A 9 3.65 6.68 -10.09
CA VAL A 9 3.26 5.67 -11.09
C VAL A 9 1.83 5.25 -10.76
N PRO A 10 0.88 5.35 -11.69
CA PRO A 10 -0.49 4.95 -11.41
C PRO A 10 -0.60 3.41 -11.29
N PRO A 11 -1.33 2.89 -10.28
CA PRO A 11 -1.54 1.46 -10.16
C PRO A 11 -2.51 0.92 -11.23
N THR A 12 -2.40 -0.37 -11.51
CA THR A 12 -3.36 -1.14 -12.31
C THR A 12 -3.95 -2.26 -11.46
N SER A 13 -5.15 -2.73 -11.79
CA SER A 13 -5.75 -3.89 -11.13
C SER A 13 -4.86 -5.13 -11.31
N ILE A 14 -4.57 -5.83 -10.22
CA ILE A 14 -3.77 -7.06 -10.15
C ILE A 14 -4.54 -8.15 -9.40
N GLY A 15 -4.15 -9.41 -9.63
CA GLY A 15 -4.83 -10.55 -9.00
C GLY A 15 -4.52 -10.66 -7.50
N VAL A 16 -5.55 -10.95 -6.71
CA VAL A 16 -5.45 -11.13 -5.25
C VAL A 16 -6.14 -12.44 -4.87
N ASP A 17 -5.52 -13.19 -3.95
CA ASP A 17 -6.12 -14.39 -3.37
C ASP A 17 -5.84 -14.45 -1.86
N LEU A 18 -6.90 -14.30 -1.07
CA LEU A 18 -6.86 -14.28 0.39
C LEU A 18 -6.95 -15.70 0.93
N ARG A 19 -5.91 -16.14 1.66
CA ARG A 19 -5.79 -17.51 2.19
C ARG A 19 -5.53 -17.53 3.68
N GLU A 20 -5.68 -18.69 4.29
CA GLU A 20 -5.37 -18.91 5.70
C GLU A 20 -3.89 -18.65 6.02
N GLU A 21 -2.99 -18.94 5.08
CA GLU A 21 -1.56 -18.71 5.23
C GLU A 21 -1.09 -17.27 4.91
N GLY A 22 -1.98 -16.40 4.42
CA GLY A 22 -1.67 -15.02 4.06
C GLY A 22 -2.32 -14.54 2.75
N ILE A 23 -1.76 -13.49 2.16
CA ILE A 23 -2.30 -12.81 0.97
C ILE A 23 -1.39 -13.07 -0.23
N VAL A 24 -1.95 -13.67 -1.28
CA VAL A 24 -1.24 -13.87 -2.55
C VAL A 24 -1.55 -12.72 -3.49
N VAL A 25 -0.52 -12.16 -4.10
CA VAL A 25 -0.59 -11.09 -5.10
C VAL A 25 0.04 -11.59 -6.39
N GLU A 26 -0.71 -11.52 -7.49
CA GLU A 26 -0.31 -11.90 -8.85
C GLU A 26 -0.09 -10.65 -9.70
N TYR A 27 1.17 -10.33 -9.99
CA TYR A 27 1.57 -9.16 -10.76
C TYR A 27 1.35 -9.38 -12.26
N LEU A 28 1.21 -8.28 -13.01
CA LEU A 28 0.97 -8.33 -14.47
C LEU A 28 2.15 -8.91 -15.26
N ASP A 29 3.36 -8.87 -14.69
CA ASP A 29 4.56 -9.47 -15.28
C ASP A 29 4.70 -10.98 -15.02
N GLY A 30 3.70 -11.59 -14.38
CA GLY A 30 3.63 -13.03 -14.09
C GLY A 30 4.36 -13.45 -12.83
N ARG A 31 4.93 -12.53 -12.04
CA ARG A 31 5.43 -12.84 -10.70
C ARG A 31 4.28 -13.01 -9.72
N THR A 32 4.52 -13.79 -8.68
CA THR A 32 3.58 -14.01 -7.57
C THR A 32 4.32 -13.86 -6.25
N THR A 33 3.74 -13.09 -5.33
CA THR A 33 4.23 -12.94 -3.96
C THR A 33 3.16 -13.42 -2.97
N LEU A 34 3.60 -14.08 -1.90
CA LEU A 34 2.76 -14.40 -0.74
C LEU A 34 3.24 -13.56 0.44
N TYR A 35 2.42 -12.60 0.86
CA TYR A 35 2.57 -11.92 2.15
C TYR A 35 2.07 -12.86 3.24
N ARG A 36 2.99 -13.41 4.02
CA ARG A 36 2.72 -14.53 4.93
C ARG A 36 2.08 -14.08 6.24
N GLY A 37 1.22 -14.94 6.76
CA GLY A 37 0.54 -14.74 8.04
C GLY A 37 -0.78 -13.98 7.89
N VAL A 38 -1.67 -14.23 8.85
CA VAL A 38 -2.93 -13.49 8.96
C VAL A 38 -2.59 -12.05 9.35
N PRO A 39 -3.02 -11.03 8.58
CA PRO A 39 -2.78 -9.64 8.93
C PRO A 39 -3.35 -9.28 10.31
N GLU A 40 -2.64 -8.42 11.04
CA GLU A 40 -3.12 -7.86 12.29
C GLU A 40 -4.23 -6.82 12.02
N SER A 41 -5.40 -7.00 12.64
CA SER A 41 -6.49 -6.03 12.51
C SER A 41 -6.18 -4.75 13.28
N THR A 42 -6.35 -3.60 12.63
CA THR A 42 -6.15 -2.26 13.20
C THR A 42 -7.24 -1.31 12.74
N GLU A 43 -7.35 -0.17 13.42
CA GLU A 43 -8.38 0.84 13.19
C GLU A 43 -7.72 2.16 12.77
N GLY A 44 -8.30 2.82 11.76
CA GLY A 44 -7.94 4.14 11.27
C GLY A 44 -6.61 4.23 10.51
N SER A 45 -5.50 3.77 11.09
CA SER A 45 -4.17 3.99 10.53
C SER A 45 -3.11 2.94 10.89
N VAL A 46 -2.04 2.93 10.07
CA VAL A 46 -0.79 2.19 10.30
C VAL A 46 0.38 3.15 10.09
N THR A 47 1.26 3.26 11.09
CA THR A 47 2.52 4.01 10.96
C THR A 47 3.70 3.05 10.88
N ALA A 48 4.43 3.11 9.79
CA ALA A 48 5.61 2.28 9.59
C ALA A 48 6.78 2.68 10.50
N GLY A 49 7.69 1.72 10.73
CA GLY A 49 9.01 2.00 11.28
C GLY A 49 9.81 2.95 10.36
N PRO A 50 10.78 3.71 10.90
CA PRO A 50 11.56 4.63 10.07
C PRO A 50 12.38 3.84 9.04
N GLY A 51 12.26 4.23 7.77
CA GLY A 51 12.98 3.60 6.65
C GLY A 51 12.48 2.22 6.25
N LYS A 52 11.33 1.77 6.77
CA LYS A 52 10.66 0.55 6.30
C LYS A 52 9.98 0.80 4.95
N GLU A 53 9.97 -0.23 4.12
CA GLU A 53 9.17 -0.27 2.90
C GLU A 53 7.69 -0.39 3.31
N THR A 54 6.81 0.32 2.60
CA THR A 54 5.38 0.40 2.93
C THR A 54 4.57 0.20 1.66
N HIS A 55 3.80 -0.87 1.63
CA HIS A 55 2.96 -1.25 0.49
C HIS A 55 1.50 -1.26 0.94
N VAL A 56 0.63 -0.66 0.13
CA VAL A 56 -0.81 -0.58 0.41
C VAL A 56 -1.56 -1.34 -0.66
N LEU A 57 -2.37 -2.31 -0.25
CA LEU A 57 -3.25 -3.08 -1.13
C LEU A 57 -4.69 -2.74 -0.79
N VAL A 58 -5.46 -2.29 -1.79
CA VAL A 58 -6.91 -2.15 -1.70
C VAL A 58 -7.54 -3.20 -2.60
N THR A 59 -8.31 -4.12 -2.02
CA THR A 59 -9.03 -5.13 -2.81
C THR A 59 -10.31 -4.57 -3.40
N ASP A 60 -10.85 -5.26 -4.40
CA ASP A 60 -12.23 -5.09 -4.80
C ASP A 60 -13.20 -5.79 -3.82
N PRO A 61 -14.52 -5.57 -3.94
CA PRO A 61 -15.52 -6.26 -3.11
C PRO A 61 -15.57 -7.78 -3.30
N THR A 62 -15.01 -8.31 -4.39
CA THR A 62 -14.98 -9.74 -4.67
C THR A 62 -13.76 -10.43 -4.08
N GLU A 63 -12.80 -9.66 -3.56
CA GLU A 63 -11.53 -10.13 -2.97
C GLU A 63 -10.67 -10.94 -3.96
N THR A 64 -10.86 -10.73 -5.27
CA THR A 64 -10.13 -11.44 -6.33
C THR A 64 -9.18 -10.56 -7.11
N GLU A 65 -9.40 -9.24 -7.06
CA GLU A 65 -8.53 -8.24 -7.66
C GLU A 65 -8.30 -7.10 -6.67
N GLY A 66 -7.31 -6.26 -6.96
CA GLY A 66 -7.03 -5.07 -6.16
C GLY A 66 -5.97 -4.19 -6.80
N VAL A 67 -5.71 -3.05 -6.18
CA VAL A 67 -4.63 -2.14 -6.56
C VAL A 67 -3.56 -2.11 -5.48
N MET A 68 -2.31 -2.29 -5.89
CA MET A 68 -1.14 -2.21 -5.00
C MET A 68 -0.41 -0.90 -5.24
N THR A 69 -0.11 -0.14 -4.18
CA THR A 69 0.66 1.10 -4.25
C THR A 69 1.82 1.07 -3.26
N TYR A 70 3.03 1.38 -3.73
CA TYR A 70 4.22 1.50 -2.90
C TYR A 70 4.41 2.96 -2.48
N VAL A 71 4.56 3.20 -1.17
CA VAL A 71 4.72 4.54 -0.61
C VAL A 71 6.19 4.85 -0.40
N ASN A 72 6.68 5.90 -1.07
CA ASN A 72 8.07 6.35 -0.98
C ASN A 72 9.10 5.24 -1.32
N ASP A 73 8.77 4.37 -2.28
CA ASP A 73 9.77 3.44 -2.83
C ASP A 73 10.73 4.16 -3.78
N TYR A 74 12.00 4.26 -3.39
CA TYR A 74 13.04 4.95 -4.16
C TYR A 74 13.97 4.00 -4.93
N LYS A 75 13.71 2.69 -4.87
CA LYS A 75 14.63 1.66 -5.37
C LYS A 75 14.15 1.03 -6.67
N THR A 76 12.85 0.97 -6.90
CA THR A 76 12.27 0.34 -8.09
C THR A 76 12.18 1.36 -9.23
N ASP A 77 12.52 0.92 -10.43
CA ASP A 77 12.39 1.73 -11.64
C ASP A 77 10.92 1.77 -12.10
N ASP A 78 10.49 2.88 -12.71
CA ASP A 78 9.10 3.12 -13.11
C ASP A 78 8.63 2.04 -14.08
N GLU A 79 9.49 1.65 -15.03
CA GLU A 79 9.16 0.61 -16.01
C GLU A 79 8.84 -0.72 -15.34
N ILE A 80 9.54 -1.07 -14.24
CA ILE A 80 9.28 -2.30 -13.49
C ILE A 80 7.93 -2.22 -12.77
N LEU A 81 7.60 -1.06 -12.21
CA LEU A 81 6.32 -0.82 -11.53
C LEU A 81 5.15 -0.90 -12.52
N GLU A 82 5.27 -0.19 -13.64
CA GLU A 82 4.30 -0.20 -14.73
C GLU A 82 4.08 -1.61 -15.29
N ASP A 83 5.16 -2.37 -15.57
CA ASP A 83 5.07 -3.73 -16.08
C ASP A 83 4.43 -4.71 -15.07
N SER A 84 4.63 -4.47 -13.77
CA SER A 84 4.04 -5.30 -12.71
C SER A 84 2.60 -4.92 -12.35
N GLY A 85 2.14 -3.73 -12.77
CA GLY A 85 0.85 -3.15 -12.38
C GLY A 85 0.85 -2.46 -11.01
N VAL A 86 2.01 -2.36 -10.35
CA VAL A 86 2.15 -1.71 -9.04
C VAL A 86 2.24 -0.20 -9.21
N GLY A 87 1.45 0.54 -8.45
CA GLY A 87 1.54 1.98 -8.36
C GLY A 87 2.63 2.43 -7.40
N ARG A 88 3.01 3.70 -7.49
CA ARG A 88 3.88 4.35 -6.53
C ARG A 88 3.43 5.78 -6.31
N VAL A 89 3.56 6.21 -5.05
CA VAL A 89 3.43 7.61 -4.67
C VAL A 89 4.68 8.06 -3.92
N ILE A 90 5.15 9.27 -4.22
CA ILE A 90 6.21 9.94 -3.47
C ILE A 90 5.59 11.08 -2.67
N VAL A 91 5.65 10.98 -1.34
CA VAL A 91 5.12 11.99 -0.42
C VAL A 91 6.26 12.62 0.36
N ASP A 92 6.33 13.94 0.31
CA ASP A 92 7.32 14.73 1.03
C ASP A 92 7.04 14.75 2.55
N ASP A 93 8.08 15.11 3.32
CA ASP A 93 7.98 15.18 4.78
C ASP A 93 6.94 16.22 5.24
N GLY A 94 6.00 15.79 6.08
CA GLY A 94 4.88 16.60 6.57
C GLY A 94 3.74 16.73 5.58
N GLU A 95 3.81 16.07 4.42
CA GLU A 95 2.74 16.06 3.43
C GLU A 95 1.93 14.75 3.48
N ARG A 96 0.75 14.81 2.86
CA ARG A 96 -0.16 13.69 2.68
C ARG A 96 -0.73 13.73 1.26
N ASP A 97 -1.04 12.56 0.72
CA ASP A 97 -1.68 12.40 -0.58
C ASP A 97 -2.73 11.28 -0.55
N GLU A 98 -3.78 11.43 -1.34
CA GLU A 98 -4.84 10.43 -1.50
C GLU A 98 -4.51 9.53 -2.69
N VAL A 99 -4.12 8.28 -2.41
CA VAL A 99 -3.68 7.32 -3.45
C VAL A 99 -4.82 6.53 -4.06
N PHE A 100 -5.91 6.40 -3.32
CA PHE A 100 -7.14 5.73 -3.73
C PHE A 100 -8.29 6.31 -2.90
N PRO A 101 -9.54 6.37 -3.43
CA PRO A 101 -10.68 6.82 -2.65
C PRO A 101 -10.71 6.15 -1.28
N GLY A 102 -10.63 6.96 -0.23
CA GLY A 102 -10.66 6.44 1.14
C GLY A 102 -9.33 5.97 1.71
N VAL A 103 -8.21 6.19 1.01
CA VAL A 103 -6.86 5.81 1.42
C VAL A 103 -5.90 6.98 1.24
N ILE A 104 -5.40 7.47 2.36
CA ILE A 104 -4.46 8.59 2.44
C ILE A 104 -3.13 8.04 2.92
N VAL A 105 -2.04 8.47 2.30
CA VAL A 105 -0.69 8.18 2.76
C VAL A 105 0.02 9.47 3.12
N GLY A 106 0.86 9.41 4.15
CA GLY A 106 1.57 10.56 4.68
C GLY A 106 2.99 10.20 5.06
N ARG A 107 3.76 11.23 5.40
CA ARG A 107 5.12 11.05 5.90
C ARG A 107 5.44 11.98 7.05
N GLU A 108 5.95 11.38 8.13
CA GLU A 108 6.56 12.11 9.25
C GLU A 108 8.03 11.69 9.40
N GLY A 109 8.94 12.58 8.99
CA GLY A 109 10.37 12.34 8.90
C GLY A 109 10.73 11.20 7.95
N GLN A 110 10.97 10.01 8.51
CA GLN A 110 11.29 8.79 7.74
C GLN A 110 10.22 7.71 7.89
N ARG A 111 9.07 8.04 8.48
CA ARG A 111 7.98 7.11 8.74
C ARG A 111 6.86 7.41 7.75
N ASN A 112 6.49 6.40 6.98
CA ASN A 112 5.26 6.45 6.22
C ASN A 112 4.07 6.18 7.16
N GLU A 113 2.99 6.90 6.94
CA GLU A 113 1.69 6.71 7.58
C GLU A 113 0.68 6.33 6.50
N VAL A 114 -0.20 5.38 6.81
CA VAL A 114 -1.35 5.03 5.97
C VAL A 114 -2.59 5.21 6.83
N VAL A 115 -3.52 6.04 6.38
CA VAL A 115 -4.83 6.24 6.98
C VAL A 115 -5.87 5.74 5.98
N ALA A 116 -6.81 4.91 6.41
CA ALA A 116 -7.81 4.39 5.49
C ALA A 116 -9.17 4.20 6.14
N ASP A 117 -10.20 4.26 5.30
CA ASP A 117 -11.57 3.86 5.63
C ASP A 117 -12.03 2.81 4.61
N PRO A 118 -12.12 1.53 4.99
CA PRO A 118 -12.57 0.45 4.13
C PRO A 118 -13.99 0.67 3.57
N GLU A 119 -14.87 1.35 4.31
CA GLU A 119 -16.23 1.64 3.83
C GLU A 119 -16.20 2.58 2.62
N THR A 120 -15.34 3.61 2.68
CA THR A 120 -15.12 4.55 1.57
C THR A 120 -14.34 3.92 0.42
N ALA A 121 -13.35 3.08 0.73
CA ALA A 121 -12.54 2.36 -0.27
C ALA A 121 -13.35 1.33 -1.07
N GLY A 122 -14.47 0.84 -0.52
CA GLY A 122 -15.31 -0.14 -1.20
C GLY A 122 -14.64 -1.52 -1.30
N GLY A 123 -13.77 -1.85 -0.33
CA GLY A 123 -12.98 -3.07 -0.32
C GLY A 123 -12.12 -3.15 0.93
N ARG A 124 -11.28 -4.19 1.03
CA ARG A 124 -10.39 -4.37 2.19
C ARG A 124 -9.09 -3.65 1.97
N VAL A 125 -8.54 -3.05 3.03
CA VAL A 125 -7.30 -2.28 2.97
C VAL A 125 -6.23 -2.96 3.80
N PHE A 126 -5.17 -3.40 3.13
CA PHE A 126 -4.01 -4.03 3.76
C PHE A 126 -2.78 -3.13 3.65
N VAL A 127 -1.99 -3.12 4.72
CA VAL A 127 -0.71 -2.42 4.78
C VAL A 127 0.39 -3.41 5.12
N PHE A 128 1.39 -3.50 4.24
CA PHE A 128 2.57 -4.31 4.44
C PHE A 128 3.75 -3.41 4.79
N VAL A 129 4.43 -3.73 5.89
CA VAL A 129 5.60 -3.00 6.37
C VAL A 129 6.78 -3.95 6.43
N GLU A 130 7.78 -3.75 5.58
CA GLU A 130 8.89 -4.69 5.48
C GLU A 130 10.27 -4.03 5.38
N ASP A 131 11.28 -4.83 5.68
CA ASP A 131 12.66 -4.64 5.24
C ASP A 131 13.32 -6.02 5.07
N GLY A 132 14.62 -6.04 4.78
CA GLY A 132 15.36 -7.29 4.62
C GLY A 132 15.45 -8.19 5.87
N TRP A 133 14.83 -7.82 7.00
CA TRP A 133 14.92 -8.54 8.27
C TRP A 133 13.59 -8.77 8.97
N THR A 134 12.55 -7.97 8.68
CA THR A 134 11.27 -8.02 9.36
C THR A 134 10.16 -7.68 8.40
N GLU A 135 9.07 -8.44 8.50
CA GLU A 135 7.84 -8.25 7.75
C GLU A 135 6.70 -8.07 8.76
N GLY A 136 5.75 -7.19 8.44
CA GLY A 136 4.50 -6.99 9.18
C GLY A 136 3.36 -6.78 8.19
N SER A 137 2.20 -7.38 8.47
CA SER A 137 0.99 -7.24 7.68
C SER A 137 -0.15 -6.78 8.58
N TYR A 138 -0.87 -5.76 8.12
CA TYR A 138 -1.97 -5.15 8.85
C TYR A 138 -3.19 -5.06 7.94
N GLU A 139 -4.38 -5.19 8.52
CA GLU A 139 -5.65 -4.90 7.86
C GLU A 139 -6.32 -3.76 8.62
N ILE A 140 -6.56 -2.64 7.93
CA ILE A 140 -7.38 -1.56 8.49
C ILE A 140 -8.82 -2.00 8.31
N VAL A 141 -9.52 -2.27 9.41
CA VAL A 141 -10.89 -2.84 9.39
C VAL A 141 -11.98 -1.80 9.62
N GLU A 142 -11.63 -0.65 10.22
CA GLU A 142 -12.53 0.47 10.47
C GLU A 142 -11.80 1.79 10.20
N GLY A 143 -12.53 2.79 9.70
CA GLY A 143 -11.99 4.12 9.45
C GLY A 143 -11.73 4.94 10.72
N PRO A 144 -10.98 6.05 10.62
CA PRO A 144 -10.72 6.93 11.76
C PRO A 144 -11.99 7.64 12.26
N ASP A 145 -12.17 7.72 13.57
CA ASP A 145 -13.32 8.38 14.23
C ASP A 145 -13.51 9.85 13.82
N ASP A 146 -12.41 10.55 13.53
CA ASP A 146 -12.38 11.95 13.15
C ASP A 146 -12.43 12.19 11.64
N GLY A 147 -12.60 11.12 10.86
CA GLY A 147 -12.76 11.13 9.41
C GLY A 147 -11.43 11.16 8.63
N LEU A 148 -11.53 10.89 7.33
CA LEU A 148 -10.42 10.98 6.38
C LEU A 148 -10.13 12.45 6.05
N ASP A 149 -9.36 13.14 6.88
CA ASP A 149 -8.91 14.50 6.58
C ASP A 149 -7.47 14.46 6.05
N ALA A 150 -7.32 14.38 4.72
CA ALA A 150 -6.03 14.40 4.03
C ALA A 150 -5.24 15.70 4.23
N HIS A 151 -5.87 16.74 4.79
CA HIS A 151 -5.32 18.09 4.90
C HIS A 151 -5.14 18.61 6.33
N ARG A 152 -5.21 17.73 7.34
CA ARG A 152 -5.06 18.14 8.73
C ARG A 152 -3.60 18.33 9.16
#